data_AF-I2Q8X4-F1
#
_entry.id   AF-I2Q8X4-F1
#
_cell.length_a   1.000
_cell.length_b   1.000
_cell.length_c   1.000
_cell.angle_alpha   90.00
_cell.angle_beta   90.00
_cell.angle_gamma   90.00
#
_symmetry.space_group_name_H-M   'P 1'
#
loop_
_entity.id
_entity.type
_entity.pdbx_description
1 polymer ?
#
loop_
_entity_poly.entity_id
_entity_poly.type
_entity_poly.pdbx_seq_one_letter_code
_entity_poly.pdbx_strand_id
1 'polypeptide(L)'
;MPVRGRKKKRCTVADAAAWYDVFSSEFDFNGDLADAGVETDAYGRPDREEARKAWQRLGAEFLSTFTDSFQPWGLEQFGEPPR
;
A
#
# COMPACT_ATOMS: atom_id res chain seq x y z
N MET A 1 10.73 7.32 -26.54
CA MET A 1 11.48 7.57 -25.29
C MET A 1 11.80 6.22 -24.65
N PRO A 2 13.01 5.95 -24.15
CA PRO A 2 13.36 4.66 -23.57
C PRO A 2 12.83 4.59 -22.13
N VAL A 3 11.86 3.70 -21.90
CA VAL A 3 11.41 3.36 -20.54
C VAL A 3 12.55 2.64 -19.83
N ARG A 4 13.16 3.31 -18.85
CA ARG A 4 14.29 2.79 -18.06
C ARG A 4 13.85 1.52 -17.35
N GLY A 5 14.54 0.41 -17.64
CA GLY A 5 14.28 -0.90 -17.07
C GLY A 5 14.28 -0.87 -15.54
N ARG A 6 13.21 -1.43 -14.97
CA ARG A 6 12.95 -1.54 -13.52
C ARG A 6 14.07 -2.38 -12.88
N LYS A 7 15.04 -1.72 -12.26
CA LYS A 7 16.05 -2.39 -11.43
C LYS A 7 15.31 -2.95 -10.22
N LYS A 8 15.17 -4.28 -10.15
CA LYS A 8 14.78 -5.02 -8.93
C LYS A 8 15.70 -4.61 -7.79
N LYS A 9 15.33 -3.60 -7.02
CA LYS A 9 16.00 -3.23 -5.79
C LYS A 9 15.43 -4.15 -4.71
N ARG A 10 16.33 -4.99 -4.21
CA ARG A 10 16.26 -5.87 -3.04
C ARG A 10 15.08 -5.56 -2.11
N CYS A 11 14.27 -6.59 -1.83
CA CYS A 11 13.24 -6.65 -0.78
C CYS A 11 13.60 -5.81 0.45
N THR A 12 13.21 -4.54 0.42
CA THR A 12 12.97 -3.75 1.61
C THR A 12 11.48 -3.91 1.85
N VAL A 13 11.14 -4.47 3.01
CA VAL A 13 9.76 -4.59 3.48
C VAL A 13 9.03 -3.30 3.14
N ALA A 14 7.93 -3.40 2.38
CA ALA A 14 7.15 -2.24 1.97
C ALA A 14 6.75 -1.44 3.22
N ASP A 15 7.32 -0.24 3.37
CA ASP A 15 7.07 0.65 4.50
C ASP A 15 5.66 1.24 4.43
N ALA A 16 5.18 1.80 5.55
CA ALA A 16 3.86 2.44 5.64
C ALA A 16 3.63 3.50 4.54
N ALA A 17 4.69 4.19 4.10
CA ALA A 17 4.64 5.13 2.99
C ALA A 17 4.33 4.47 1.64
N ALA A 18 4.89 3.29 1.34
CA ALA A 18 4.61 2.56 0.11
C ALA A 18 3.17 2.03 0.07
N TRP A 19 2.59 1.75 1.24
CA TRP A 19 1.19 1.34 1.36
C TRP A 19 0.21 2.51 1.45
N TYR A 20 0.67 3.76 1.51
CA TYR A 20 -0.19 4.93 1.74
C TYR A 20 -1.25 5.09 0.64
N ASP A 21 -0.85 4.98 -0.63
CA ASP A 21 -1.75 5.11 -1.77
C ASP A 21 -2.83 4.01 -1.78
N VAL A 22 -2.43 2.77 -1.46
CA VAL A 22 -3.37 1.65 -1.37
C VAL A 22 -4.30 1.77 -0.16
N PHE A 23 -3.80 2.17 0.99
CA PHE A 23 -4.61 2.32 2.18
C PHE A 23 -5.60 3.48 2.07
N SER A 24 -5.22 4.55 1.37
CA SER A 24 -6.12 5.66 1.10
C SER A 24 -7.14 5.32 0.01
N SER A 25 -6.71 4.68 -1.07
CA SER A 25 -7.43 4.69 -2.35
C SER A 25 -7.52 3.34 -3.06
N GLU A 26 -7.10 2.22 -2.46
CA GLU A 26 -7.03 0.85 -3.06
C GLU A 26 -5.90 0.63 -4.07
N PHE A 27 -5.43 1.68 -4.74
CA PHE A 27 -4.49 1.58 -5.85
C PHE A 27 -3.09 2.04 -5.47
N ASP A 28 -2.08 1.32 -5.97
CA ASP A 28 -0.69 1.76 -5.99
C ASP A 28 -0.48 2.70 -7.18
N PHE A 29 -0.65 4.01 -6.95
CA PHE A 29 -0.46 5.00 -8.00
C PHE A 29 1.01 5.21 -8.35
N ASN A 30 1.89 5.09 -7.36
CA ASN A 30 3.33 5.36 -7.54
C ASN A 30 4.12 4.13 -8.00
N GLY A 31 3.54 2.93 -7.94
CA GLY A 31 4.26 1.70 -8.24
C GLY A 31 5.24 1.31 -7.12
N ASP A 32 5.08 1.89 -5.93
CA ASP A 32 5.97 1.72 -4.78
C ASP A 32 5.86 0.30 -4.21
N LEU A 33 4.67 -0.32 -4.28
CA LEU A 33 4.47 -1.70 -3.86
C LEU A 33 5.15 -2.68 -4.80
N ALA A 34 4.99 -2.47 -6.10
CA ALA A 34 5.68 -3.28 -7.10
C ALA A 34 7.21 -3.13 -7.03
N ASP A 35 7.72 -1.94 -6.66
CA ASP A 35 9.15 -1.72 -6.42
C ASP A 35 9.64 -2.35 -5.10
N ALA A 36 8.79 -2.44 -4.08
CA ALA A 36 9.05 -3.15 -2.83
C ALA A 36 8.94 -4.69 -2.95
N GLY A 37 8.44 -5.19 -4.09
CA GLY A 37 8.29 -6.62 -4.37
C GLY A 37 6.95 -7.22 -3.93
N VAL A 38 5.95 -6.37 -3.68
CA VAL A 38 4.55 -6.77 -3.49
C VAL A 38 3.92 -6.96 -4.88
N GLU A 39 3.23 -8.07 -5.09
CA GLU A 39 2.58 -8.33 -6.37
C GLU A 39 1.30 -7.49 -6.48
N THR A 40 1.19 -6.71 -7.55
CA THR A 40 0.00 -5.94 -7.89
C THR A 40 -0.54 -6.39 -9.24
N ASP A 41 -1.87 -6.34 -9.39
CA ASP A 41 -2.55 -6.65 -10.64
C ASP A 41 -2.24 -5.61 -11.73
N ALA A 42 -2.67 -5.86 -12.97
CA ALA A 42 -2.50 -4.95 -14.11
C ALA A 42 -3.04 -3.53 -13.88
N TYR A 43 -3.91 -3.35 -12.88
CA TYR A 43 -4.47 -2.07 -12.45
C TYR A 43 -3.76 -1.44 -11.24
N GLY A 44 -2.65 -2.03 -10.75
CA GLY A 44 -1.92 -1.52 -9.59
C GLY A 44 -2.58 -1.83 -8.25
N ARG A 45 -3.49 -2.81 -8.18
CA ARG A 45 -4.11 -3.23 -6.92
C ARG A 45 -3.32 -4.40 -6.33
N PRO A 46 -2.87 -4.34 -5.08
CA PRO A 46 -2.28 -5.50 -4.43
C PRO A 46 -3.33 -6.56 -4.14
N ASP A 47 -2.87 -7.78 -3.88
CA ASP A 47 -3.77 -8.83 -3.42
C ASP A 47 -4.48 -8.44 -2.13
N ARG A 48 -5.78 -8.76 -2.02
CA ARG A 48 -6.61 -8.35 -0.89
C ARG A 48 -6.12 -8.94 0.44
N GLU A 49 -5.55 -10.15 0.43
CA GLU A 49 -4.96 -10.73 1.63
C GLU A 49 -3.66 -10.04 2.04
N GLU A 50 -2.83 -9.66 1.07
CA GLU A 50 -1.60 -8.90 1.35
C GLU A 50 -1.92 -7.51 1.89
N ALA A 51 -2.88 -6.82 1.27
CA ALA A 51 -3.39 -5.54 1.76
C ALA A 51 -3.92 -5.65 3.19
N ARG A 52 -4.67 -6.71 3.50
CA ARG A 52 -5.15 -6.97 4.87
C ARG A 52 -4.02 -7.21 5.86
N LYS A 53 -3.01 -8.02 5.50
CA LYS A 53 -1.84 -8.29 6.36
C LYS A 53 -1.02 -7.03 6.60
N ALA A 54 -0.85 -6.20 5.56
CA ALA A 54 -0.19 -4.91 5.67
C ALA A 54 -1.00 -3.95 6.56
N TRP A 55 -2.33 -3.89 6.37
CA TRP A 55 -3.23 -3.07 7.18
C TRP A 55 -3.18 -3.46 8.66
N GLN A 56 -3.08 -4.74 8.98
CA GLN A 56 -2.93 -5.20 10.37
C GLN A 56 -1.61 -4.81 11.01
N ARG A 57 -0.56 -4.58 10.23
CA ARG A 57 0.79 -4.24 10.74
C ARG A 57 1.03 -2.74 10.77
N LEU A 58 0.58 -2.04 9.74
CA LEU A 58 0.91 -0.65 9.43
C LEU A 58 -0.32 0.27 9.49
N GLY A 59 -1.53 -0.27 9.54
CA GLY A 59 -2.76 0.50 9.51
C GLY A 59 -2.92 1.43 10.71
N ALA A 60 -2.43 1.03 11.89
CA ALA A 60 -2.44 1.90 13.07
C ALA A 60 -1.51 3.12 12.91
N GLU A 61 -0.30 2.91 12.37
CA GLU A 61 0.66 3.98 12.07
C GLU A 61 0.15 4.90 10.94
N PHE A 62 -0.44 4.30 9.90
CA PHE A 62 -1.10 5.02 8.84
C PHE A 62 -2.21 5.91 9.41
N LEU A 63 -3.15 5.38 10.19
CA LEU A 63 -4.24 6.16 10.79
C LEU A 63 -3.73 7.26 11.73
N SER A 64 -2.59 7.05 12.41
CA SER A 64 -1.97 8.08 13.24
C SER A 64 -1.37 9.23 12.42
N THR A 65 -0.98 8.97 11.17
CA THR A 65 -0.35 9.94 10.25
C THR A 65 -1.37 10.52 9.27
N PHE A 66 -2.48 9.83 9.05
CA PHE A 66 -3.51 10.16 8.09
C PHE A 66 -4.36 11.30 8.63
N THR A 67 -4.10 12.51 8.14
CA THR A 67 -4.80 13.75 8.54
C THR A 67 -5.91 14.16 7.57
N ASP A 68 -6.16 13.34 6.55
CA ASP A 68 -7.14 13.65 5.52
C ASP A 68 -8.58 13.55 6.04
N SER A 69 -9.47 14.37 5.45
CA SER A 69 -10.87 14.49 5.88
C SER A 69 -11.79 13.36 5.38
N PHE A 70 -11.27 12.43 4.58
CA PHE A 70 -12.02 11.31 4.02
C PHE A 70 -11.71 10.00 4.75
N GLN A 71 -12.59 9.02 4.65
CA GLN A 71 -12.35 7.71 5.23
C GLN A 71 -11.40 6.92 4.31
N PRO A 72 -10.25 6.44 4.80
CA PRO A 72 -9.32 5.67 3.97
C PRO A 72 -9.93 4.33 3.59
N TRP A 73 -9.69 3.89 2.36
CA TRP A 73 -10.18 2.62 1.83
C TRP A 73 -9.86 1.43 2.73
N GLY A 74 -8.66 1.40 3.33
CA GLY A 74 -8.25 0.34 4.26
C GLY A 74 -9.18 0.22 5.46
N LEU A 75 -9.67 1.35 5.99
CA LEU A 75 -10.61 1.37 7.11
C LEU A 75 -12.01 0.94 6.66
N GLU A 76 -12.44 1.33 5.46
CA GLU A 76 -13.74 0.94 4.90
C GLU A 76 -13.79 -0.58 4.60
N GLN A 77 -12.72 -1.15 4.05
CA GLN A 77 -12.69 -2.55 3.62
C GLN A 77 -12.30 -3.55 4.70
N PHE A 78 -11.34 -3.19 5.56
CA PHE A 78 -10.80 -4.12 6.56
C PHE A 78 -11.24 -3.76 7.98
N GLY A 79 -11.83 -2.59 8.18
CA GLY A 79 -12.20 -2.09 9.50
C GLY A 79 -11.01 -1.55 10.28
N GLU A 80 -11.24 -1.32 11.58
CA GLU A 80 -10.23 -0.76 12.48
C GLU A 80 -9.06 -1.75 12.66
N PRO A 81 -7.81 -1.32 12.39
CA PRO A 81 -6.65 -2.19 12.55
C PRO A 81 -6.41 -2.49 14.05
N PRO A 82 -5.83 -3.66 14.38
CA PRO A 82 -5.43 -3.96 15.75
C PRO A 82 -4.42 -2.92 16.24
N ARG A 83 -4.63 -2.42 17.47
CA ARG A 83 -3.74 -1.47 18.16
C ARG A 83 -2.48 -2.13 18.71
#